data_AF-A0A7W7ZJC1-F1
#
_entry.id   AF-A0A7W7ZJC1-F1
#
_cell.length_a   1.000
_cell.length_b   1.000
_cell.length_c   1.000
_cell.angle_alpha   90.00
_cell.angle_beta   90.00
_cell.angle_gamma   90.00
#
_symmetry.space_group_name_H-M   'P 1'
#
loop_
_entity.id
_entity.type
_entity.pdbx_description
1 polymer ?
#
loop_
_entity_poly.entity_id
_entity_poly.type
_entity_poly.pdbx_seq_one_letter_code
_entity_poly.pdbx_strand_id
1 'polypeptide(L)'
;MSNHRVPPPLFSEPPAKIEEPSFRAKTLATRLPKAEMEAVEAAASAANKTCSEWLRDAAIAHLNRPVRIKKSTPDPTLLAEIVGLRSIVVNLLAAVAVDLPKETIQRIVTQADSVKQGKADEILRRLEDQVKPYAGEK
;
A
#
# COMPACT_ATOMS: atom_id res chain seq x y z
N MET A 1 34.24 36.50 66.36
CA MET A 1 34.09 36.86 64.93
C MET A 1 33.09 35.88 64.33
N SER A 2 31.85 36.32 64.13
CA SER A 2 30.76 35.47 63.61
C SER A 2 30.87 35.36 62.09
N ASN A 3 31.10 34.15 61.60
CA ASN A 3 31.10 33.87 60.16
C ASN A 3 29.66 33.66 59.69
N HIS A 4 29.15 34.58 58.86
CA HIS A 4 27.89 34.38 58.14
C HIS A 4 28.06 33.29 57.08
N ARG A 5 27.31 32.19 57.23
CA ARG A 5 27.21 31.14 56.24
C ARG A 5 26.10 31.50 55.27
N VAL A 6 26.46 31.85 54.04
CA VAL A 6 25.49 32.05 52.95
C VAL A 6 24.91 30.69 52.56
N PRO A 7 23.57 30.50 52.50
CA PRO A 7 23.01 29.24 52.02
C PRO A 7 23.20 29.14 50.49
N PRO A 8 23.39 27.93 49.93
CA PRO A 8 23.46 27.76 48.48
C PRO A 8 22.09 28.07 47.86
N PRO A 9 22.03 28.62 46.63
CA PRO A 9 20.77 28.78 45.94
C PRO A 9 20.13 27.40 45.71
N LEU A 10 18.92 27.25 46.21
CA LEU A 10 18.00 26.20 45.76
C LEU A 10 17.63 26.54 44.32
N PHE A 11 17.62 25.54 43.44
CA PHE A 11 17.25 25.63 42.02
C PHE A 11 18.37 26.05 41.05
N SER A 12 19.29 25.13 40.78
CA SER A 12 19.75 24.90 39.41
C SER A 12 19.17 23.56 38.95
N GLU A 13 17.97 23.58 38.38
CA GLU A 13 17.51 22.45 37.57
C GLU A 13 18.54 22.21 36.47
N PRO A 14 19.06 20.99 36.30
CA PRO A 14 19.89 20.70 35.14
C PRO A 14 19.06 21.00 33.89
N PRO A 15 19.65 21.63 32.85
CA PRO A 15 18.92 21.87 31.62
C PRO A 15 18.35 20.54 31.15
N ALA A 16 17.03 20.50 30.97
CA ALA A 16 16.33 19.34 30.44
C ALA A 16 17.13 18.85 29.23
N LYS A 17 17.59 17.61 29.31
CA LYS A 17 18.33 16.97 28.24
C LYS A 17 17.40 16.99 27.03
N ILE A 18 17.62 17.93 26.12
CA ILE A 18 16.99 17.92 24.81
C ILE A 18 17.49 16.61 24.22
N GLU A 19 16.62 15.60 24.19
CA GLU A 19 16.86 14.40 23.41
C GLU A 19 16.83 14.87 21.96
N GLU A 20 17.99 15.30 21.46
CA GLU A 20 18.21 15.36 20.04
C GLU A 20 17.75 14.02 19.48
N PRO A 21 16.90 14.00 18.44
CA PRO A 21 16.40 12.77 17.88
C PRO A 21 17.61 11.94 17.51
N SER A 22 17.87 10.88 18.28
CA SER A 22 19.07 10.11 18.06
C SER A 22 18.90 9.50 16.67
N PHE A 23 19.66 10.01 15.70
CA PHE A 23 19.81 9.43 14.37
C PHE A 23 20.60 8.11 14.45
N ARG A 24 20.39 7.32 15.52
CA ARG A 24 20.95 5.98 15.64
C ARG A 24 20.26 5.12 14.59
N ALA A 25 20.88 5.06 13.42
CA ALA A 25 20.58 4.07 12.42
C ALA A 25 20.62 2.69 13.08
N LYS A 26 19.51 1.95 13.00
CA LYS A 26 19.44 0.57 13.46
C LYS A 26 19.83 -0.34 12.30
N THR A 27 20.68 -1.31 12.58
CA THR A 27 21.05 -2.33 11.58
C THR A 27 19.99 -3.42 11.56
N LEU A 28 19.46 -3.71 10.37
CA LEU A 28 18.62 -4.88 10.11
C LEU A 28 19.49 -5.90 9.37
N ALA A 29 19.58 -7.12 9.90
CA ALA A 29 20.36 -8.19 9.29
C ALA A 29 19.59 -9.51 9.37
N THR A 30 19.53 -10.22 8.25
CA THR A 30 18.92 -11.55 8.13
C THR A 30 19.83 -12.41 7.29
N ARG A 31 20.00 -13.68 7.68
CA ARG A 31 20.77 -14.65 6.88
C ARG A 31 19.88 -15.20 5.77
N LEU A 32 20.40 -15.19 4.54
CA LEU A 32 19.71 -15.72 3.38
C LEU A 32 20.40 -17.01 2.91
N PRO A 33 19.64 -18.04 2.50
CA PRO A 33 20.16 -19.12 1.65
C PRO A 33 20.82 -18.56 0.39
N LYS A 34 21.77 -19.32 -0.17
CA LYS A 34 22.55 -18.91 -1.34
C LYS A 34 21.68 -18.43 -2.52
N ALA A 35 20.63 -19.19 -2.86
CA ALA A 35 19.73 -18.87 -3.96
C ALA A 35 18.97 -17.55 -3.74
N GLU A 36 18.58 -17.24 -2.49
CA GLU A 36 17.92 -15.98 -2.16
C GLU A 36 18.91 -14.80 -2.25
N MET A 37 20.16 -15.00 -1.83
CA MET A 37 21.20 -13.98 -1.96
C MET A 37 21.51 -13.66 -3.43
N GLU A 38 21.65 -14.69 -4.29
CA GLU A 38 21.87 -14.51 -5.73
C GLU A 38 20.72 -13.72 -6.39
N ALA A 39 19.47 -13.97 -5.98
CA ALA A 39 18.32 -13.22 -6.47
C ALA A 39 18.36 -11.73 -6.05
N VAL A 40 18.79 -11.44 -4.81
CA VAL A 40 18.96 -10.07 -4.32
C VAL A 40 20.08 -9.35 -5.09
N GLU A 41 21.22 -10.01 -5.32
CA GLU A 41 22.33 -9.45 -6.08
C GLU A 41 21.95 -9.15 -7.53
N ALA A 42 21.25 -10.07 -8.18
CA ALA A 42 20.74 -9.87 -9.54
C ALA A 42 19.77 -8.68 -9.61
N ALA A 43 18.85 -8.57 -8.66
CA ALA A 43 17.87 -7.48 -8.62
C ALA A 43 18.52 -6.11 -8.33
N ALA A 44 19.51 -6.07 -7.44
CA ALA A 44 20.29 -4.87 -7.15
C ALA A 44 21.13 -4.44 -8.35
N SER A 45 21.78 -5.40 -9.03
CA SER A 45 22.55 -5.15 -10.24
C SER A 45 21.67 -4.64 -11.39
N ALA A 46 20.48 -5.23 -11.58
CA ALA A 46 19.54 -4.76 -12.60
C ALA A 46 19.05 -3.33 -12.35
N ALA A 47 19.06 -2.90 -11.08
CA ALA A 47 18.70 -1.55 -10.66
C ALA A 47 19.89 -0.58 -10.54
N ASN A 48 21.12 -1.01 -10.87
CA ASN A 48 22.36 -0.25 -10.66
C ASN A 48 22.54 0.27 -9.22
N LYS A 49 22.22 -0.56 -8.23
CA LYS A 49 22.29 -0.23 -6.79
C LYS A 49 23.11 -1.25 -6.03
N THR A 50 23.59 -0.88 -4.85
CA THR A 50 24.09 -1.86 -3.89
C THR A 50 22.94 -2.71 -3.32
N CYS A 51 23.21 -3.92 -2.84
CA CYS A 51 22.19 -4.77 -2.22
C CYS A 51 21.49 -4.06 -1.05
N SER A 52 22.23 -3.31 -0.24
CA SER A 52 21.70 -2.58 0.92
C SER A 52 20.75 -1.45 0.52
N GLU A 53 21.10 -0.68 -0.52
CA GLU A 53 20.23 0.39 -1.05
C GLU A 53 18.98 -0.21 -1.67
N TRP A 54 19.14 -1.27 -2.48
CA TRP A 54 18.03 -1.95 -3.11
C TRP A 54 17.06 -2.54 -2.07
N LEU A 55 17.57 -3.21 -1.03
CA LEU A 55 16.75 -3.75 0.06
C LEU A 55 16.05 -2.67 0.87
N ARG A 56 16.74 -1.55 1.15
CA ARG A 56 16.14 -0.40 1.84
C ARG A 56 14.96 0.16 1.04
N ASP A 57 15.18 0.38 -0.25
CA ASP A 57 14.14 0.91 -1.15
C ASP A 57 12.97 -0.08 -1.28
N ALA A 58 13.27 -1.38 -1.38
CA ALA A 58 12.25 -2.42 -1.42
C ALA A 58 11.43 -2.46 -0.12
N ALA A 59 12.07 -2.35 1.04
CA ALA A 59 11.39 -2.30 2.33
C ALA A 59 10.51 -1.05 2.47
N ILE A 60 11.03 0.13 2.08
CA ILE A 60 10.27 1.39 2.09
C ILE A 60 9.08 1.30 1.12
N ALA A 61 9.29 0.77 -0.09
CA ALA A 61 8.22 0.57 -1.06
C ALA A 61 7.14 -0.38 -0.52
N HIS A 62 7.53 -1.40 0.25
CA HIS A 62 6.58 -2.31 0.88
C HIS A 62 5.79 -1.66 2.02
N LEU A 63 6.43 -0.77 2.81
CA LEU A 63 5.76 0.01 3.86
C LEU A 63 4.80 1.06 3.29
N ASN A 64 5.16 1.66 2.15
CA ASN A 64 4.36 2.68 1.48
C ASN A 64 3.27 2.09 0.58
N ARG A 65 3.30 0.79 0.32
CA ARG A 65 2.20 0.13 -0.36
C ARG A 65 1.00 0.17 0.58
N PRO A 66 -0.18 0.68 0.16
CA PRO A 66 -1.38 0.48 0.94
C PRO A 66 -1.48 -1.03 1.19
N VAL A 67 -1.55 -1.43 2.47
CA VAL A 67 -1.64 -2.84 2.84
C VAL A 67 -2.88 -3.36 2.14
N ARG A 68 -2.70 -3.95 0.96
CA ARG A 68 -3.65 -4.85 0.36
C ARG A 68 -3.60 -6.05 1.27
N ILE A 69 -4.31 -5.97 2.41
CA ILE A 69 -4.79 -7.15 3.09
C ILE A 69 -5.48 -7.87 1.95
N LYS A 70 -4.87 -8.95 1.47
CA LYS A 70 -5.52 -9.89 0.58
C LYS A 70 -6.67 -10.46 1.41
N LYS A 71 -7.76 -9.70 1.58
CA LYS A 71 -9.07 -10.25 1.83
C LYS A 71 -9.38 -10.97 0.52
N SER A 72 -8.88 -12.20 0.44
CA SER A 72 -8.91 -13.07 -0.74
C SER A 72 -10.34 -13.52 -1.09
N THR A 73 -11.34 -13.00 -0.41
CA THR A 73 -12.74 -13.24 -0.65
C THR A 73 -13.46 -11.89 -0.61
N PRO A 74 -14.13 -11.48 -1.70
CA PRO A 74 -15.06 -10.34 -1.63
C PRO A 74 -16.10 -10.63 -0.54
N ASP A 75 -16.59 -9.58 0.11
CA ASP A 75 -17.66 -9.70 1.09
C ASP A 75 -18.86 -10.44 0.44
N PRO A 76 -19.31 -11.58 0.99
CA PRO A 76 -20.34 -12.41 0.35
C PRO A 76 -21.64 -11.66 0.10
N THR A 77 -22.03 -10.75 1.01
CA THR A 77 -23.22 -9.91 0.87
C THR A 77 -23.05 -8.94 -0.28
N LEU A 78 -21.94 -8.20 -0.32
CA LEU A 78 -21.64 -7.29 -1.42
C LEU A 78 -21.61 -8.02 -2.78
N LEU A 79 -21.03 -9.22 -2.83
CA LEU A 79 -20.99 -10.02 -4.05
C LEU A 79 -22.40 -10.44 -4.48
N ALA A 80 -23.25 -10.87 -3.54
CA ALA A 80 -24.64 -11.23 -3.81
C ALA A 80 -25.44 -10.05 -4.37
N GLU A 81 -25.30 -8.86 -3.77
CA GLU A 81 -25.96 -7.64 -4.24
C GLU A 81 -25.51 -7.24 -5.65
N ILE A 82 -24.20 -7.29 -5.95
CA ILE A 82 -23.66 -6.96 -7.28
C ILE A 82 -24.18 -7.95 -8.34
N VAL A 83 -24.20 -9.24 -8.02
CA VAL A 83 -24.72 -10.29 -8.93
C VAL A 83 -26.24 -10.14 -9.14
N GLY A 84 -26.98 -9.79 -8.08
CA GLY A 84 -28.41 -9.50 -8.14
C GLY A 84 -28.71 -8.31 -9.05
N LEU A 85 -28.06 -7.17 -8.82
CA LEU A 85 -28.21 -5.96 -9.64
C LEU A 85 -27.87 -6.23 -11.11
N ARG A 86 -26.79 -6.97 -11.37
CA ARG A 86 -26.43 -7.36 -12.73
C ARG A 86 -27.54 -8.18 -13.40
N SER A 87 -28.12 -9.14 -12.68
CA SER A 87 -29.18 -9.99 -13.21
C SER A 87 -30.44 -9.18 -13.54
N ILE A 88 -30.81 -8.24 -12.68
CA ILE A 88 -31.92 -7.31 -12.93
C ILE A 88 -31.67 -6.49 -14.19
N VAL A 89 -30.48 -5.93 -14.38
CA VAL A 89 -30.14 -5.11 -15.55
C VAL A 89 -30.19 -5.93 -16.85
N VAL A 90 -29.65 -7.15 -16.85
CA VAL A 90 -29.68 -8.02 -18.04
C VAL A 90 -31.13 -8.42 -18.37
N ASN A 91 -31.92 -8.77 -17.37
CA ASN A 91 -33.33 -9.12 -17.57
C ASN A 91 -34.15 -7.92 -18.05
N LEU A 92 -33.89 -6.73 -17.51
CA LEU A 92 -34.53 -5.50 -17.97
C LEU A 92 -34.16 -5.20 -19.42
N LEU A 93 -32.87 -5.30 -19.77
CA LEU A 93 -32.40 -5.12 -21.15
C LEU A 93 -33.12 -6.10 -22.09
N ALA A 94 -33.23 -7.38 -21.71
CA ALA A 94 -33.95 -8.37 -22.50
C ALA A 94 -35.45 -8.09 -22.63
N ALA A 95 -36.07 -7.50 -21.59
CA ALA A 95 -37.48 -7.15 -21.61
C ALA A 95 -37.80 -5.90 -22.44
N VAL A 96 -36.89 -4.91 -22.50
CA VAL A 96 -37.10 -3.65 -23.24
C VAL A 96 -36.55 -3.68 -24.66
N ALA A 97 -35.61 -4.58 -24.96
CA ALA A 97 -35.00 -4.70 -26.28
C ALA A 97 -35.85 -5.57 -27.22
N VAL A 98 -37.09 -5.12 -27.48
CA VAL A 98 -38.12 -5.85 -28.25
C VAL A 98 -37.66 -6.20 -29.67
N ASP A 99 -36.79 -5.38 -30.26
CA ASP A 99 -36.28 -5.55 -31.63
C ASP A 99 -34.89 -6.20 -31.71
N LEU A 100 -34.30 -6.61 -30.59
CA LEU A 100 -33.02 -7.31 -30.60
C LEU A 100 -33.22 -8.82 -30.44
N PRO A 101 -32.62 -9.64 -31.34
CA PRO A 101 -32.53 -11.07 -31.12
C PRO A 101 -31.86 -11.39 -29.79
N LYS A 102 -32.35 -12.43 -29.11
CA LYS A 102 -31.84 -12.89 -27.82
C LYS A 102 -30.33 -13.19 -27.88
N GLU A 103 -29.87 -13.72 -29.00
CA GLU A 103 -28.47 -14.02 -29.29
C GLU A 103 -27.62 -12.74 -29.27
N THR A 104 -28.15 -11.63 -29.78
CA THR A 104 -27.47 -10.33 -29.79
C THR A 104 -27.34 -9.78 -28.37
N ILE A 105 -28.40 -9.87 -27.56
CA ILE A 105 -28.37 -9.47 -26.15
C ILE A 105 -27.32 -10.30 -25.39
N GLN A 106 -27.28 -11.62 -25.63
CA GLN A 106 -26.29 -12.50 -25.01
C GLN A 106 -24.85 -12.15 -25.41
N ARG A 107 -24.62 -11.77 -26.67
CA ARG A 107 -23.31 -11.29 -27.14
C ARG A 107 -22.89 -10.00 -26.46
N ILE A 108 -23.80 -9.04 -26.28
CA ILE A 108 -23.54 -7.78 -25.58
C ILE A 108 -23.11 -8.07 -24.13
N VAL A 109 -23.84 -8.94 -23.42
CA VAL A 109 -23.51 -9.32 -22.05
C VAL A 109 -22.15 -10.02 -21.97
N THR A 110 -21.87 -10.95 -22.89
CA THR A 110 -20.61 -11.69 -22.95
C THR A 110 -19.43 -10.76 -23.25
N GLN A 111 -19.60 -9.81 -24.16
CA GLN A 111 -18.59 -8.82 -24.48
C GLN A 111 -18.30 -7.93 -23.27
N ALA A 112 -19.34 -7.43 -22.59
CA ALA A 112 -19.18 -6.62 -21.39
C ALA A 112 -18.43 -7.37 -20.28
N ASP A 113 -18.72 -8.67 -20.12
CA ASP A 113 -18.02 -9.54 -19.18
C ASP A 113 -16.53 -9.71 -19.50
N SER A 114 -16.18 -9.82 -20.78
CA SER A 114 -14.79 -10.01 -21.21
C SER A 114 -13.91 -8.78 -20.92
N VAL A 115 -14.49 -7.58 -20.88
CA VAL A 115 -13.76 -6.31 -20.71
C VAL A 115 -13.69 -5.87 -19.24
N LYS A 116 -14.63 -6.31 -18.40
CA LYS A 116 -14.78 -5.78 -17.03
C LYS A 116 -13.55 -5.97 -16.14
N GLN A 117 -12.86 -7.11 -16.26
CA GLN A 117 -11.69 -7.42 -15.42
C GLN A 117 -10.52 -6.48 -15.75
N GLY A 118 -10.16 -6.36 -17.04
CA GLY A 118 -9.07 -5.47 -17.45
C GLY A 118 -9.32 -4.01 -17.08
N LYS A 119 -10.57 -3.56 -17.17
CA LYS A 119 -10.95 -2.19 -16.80
C LYS A 119 -10.94 -1.95 -15.29
N ALA A 120 -11.35 -2.95 -14.50
CA ALA A 120 -11.25 -2.88 -13.04
C ALA A 120 -9.79 -2.79 -12.58
N ASP A 121 -8.91 -3.62 -13.16
CA ASP A 121 -7.47 -3.61 -12.87
C ASP A 121 -6.82 -2.28 -13.27
N GLU A 122 -7.20 -1.71 -14.41
CA GLU A 122 -6.72 -0.39 -14.86
C GLU A 122 -7.12 0.73 -13.88
N ILE A 123 -8.37 0.74 -13.41
CA ILE A 123 -8.87 1.75 -12.46
C ILE A 123 -8.15 1.61 -11.12
N LEU A 124 -7.97 0.38 -10.62
CA LEU A 124 -7.23 0.14 -9.40
C LEU A 124 -5.79 0.66 -9.50
N ARG A 125 -5.11 0.41 -10.63
CA ARG A 125 -3.76 0.94 -10.87
C ARG A 125 -3.73 2.48 -10.87
N ARG A 126 -4.69 3.13 -11.53
CA ARG A 126 -4.77 4.60 -11.55
C ARG A 126 -5.00 5.21 -10.17
N LEU A 127 -5.82 4.57 -9.34
CA LEU A 127 -6.08 5.03 -7.98
C LEU A 127 -4.84 4.85 -7.10
N GLU A 128 -4.07 3.77 -7.29
CA GLU A 128 -2.78 3.59 -6.63
C GLU A 128 -1.77 4.69 -7.01
N ASP A 129 -1.73 5.08 -8.28
CA ASP A 129 -0.84 6.15 -8.76
C ASP A 129 -1.21 7.54 -8.20
N GLN A 130 -2.47 7.76 -7.80
CA GLN A 130 -2.95 9.02 -7.23
C GLN A 130 -2.73 9.14 -5.72
N VAL A 131 -2.47 8.04 -5.02
CA VAL A 131 -2.06 8.07 -3.61
C VAL A 131 -0.58 8.45 -3.55
N LYS A 132 -0.31 9.76 -3.64
CA LYS A 132 1.03 10.34 -3.47
C LYS A 132 1.55 9.97 -2.06
N PRO A 133 2.79 9.43 -1.91
CA PRO A 133 3.34 9.17 -0.58
C PRO A 133 3.53 10.50 0.15
N TYR A 134 3.23 10.49 1.45
CA TYR A 134 3.50 11.61 2.37
C TYR A 134 4.91 12.17 2.11
N ALA A 135 4.97 13.42 1.63
CA ALA A 135 6.19 14.20 1.69
C ALA A 135 6.41 14.53 3.16
N GLY A 136 7.31 13.78 3.81
CA GLY A 136 7.86 14.21 5.08
C GLY A 136 8.64 15.49 4.82
N GLU A 137 8.10 16.62 5.24
CA GLU A 137 8.84 17.86 5.43
C GLU A 137 10.08 17.57 6.27
N LYS A 138 11.26 17.85 5.72
CA LYS A 138 12.37 18.55 6.39
C LYS A 138 13.15 19.34 5.36
#